data_AF-A0A7H4PP47-F1
#
_entry.id   AF-A0A7H4PP47-F1
#
_cell.length_a   1.000
_cell.length_b   1.000
_cell.length_c   1.000
_cell.angle_alpha   90.00
_cell.angle_beta   90.00
_cell.angle_gamma   90.00
#
_symmetry.space_group_name_H-M   'P 1'
#
loop_
_entity.id
_entity.type
_entity.pdbx_description
1 polymer ?
#
loop_
_entity_poly.entity_id
_entity_poly.type
_entity_poly.pdbx_seq_one_letter_code
_entity_poly.pdbx_strand_id
1 'polypeptide(L)'
;MPQQRKPPLSEAGKKSADKLFATAGVLLSHGGQNLFGEWSIADTDLALMLNRLVLNGDEVPAALVDYATFQWQRASVQRYVALSAKRAG
;
A
#
# COMPACT_ATOMS: atom_id res chain seq x y z
N MET A 1 -1.67 -20.92 14.81
CA MET A 1 -2.75 -19.99 15.18
C MET A 1 -3.38 -19.50 13.88
N PRO A 2 -4.70 -19.68 13.63
CA PRO A 2 -5.32 -19.11 12.45
C PRO A 2 -5.17 -17.59 12.51
N GLN A 3 -4.63 -16.97 11.45
CA GLN A 3 -4.50 -15.51 11.37
C GLN A 3 -5.89 -14.90 11.56
N GLN A 4 -6.03 -14.07 12.59
CA GLN A 4 -7.28 -13.38 12.91
C GLN A 4 -7.55 -12.36 11.81
N ARG A 5 -8.26 -12.76 10.75
CA ARG A 5 -8.68 -11.85 9.67
C ARG A 5 -9.52 -10.75 10.30
N LYS A 6 -9.18 -9.50 10.02
CA LYS A 6 -10.03 -8.38 10.41
C LYS A 6 -11.38 -8.51 9.69
N PRO A 7 -12.46 -7.99 10.29
CA PRO A 7 -13.76 -7.98 9.63
C PRO A 7 -13.64 -7.30 8.25
N PRO A 8 -14.44 -7.72 7.26
CA PRO A 8 -14.48 -7.08 5.95
C PRO A 8 -14.70 -5.57 6.06
N LEU A 9 -14.23 -4.82 5.05
CA LEU A 9 -14.52 -3.40 4.94
C LEU A 9 -16.03 -3.13 4.99
N SER A 10 -16.42 -2.12 5.78
CA SER A 10 -17.76 -1.57 5.73
C SER A 10 -18.05 -0.97 4.35
N GLU A 11 -19.32 -0.70 4.04
CA GLU A 11 -19.70 -0.06 2.77
C GLU A 11 -18.99 1.30 2.55
N ALA A 12 -18.83 2.10 3.60
CA ALA A 12 -18.04 3.33 3.54
C ALA A 12 -16.54 3.06 3.31
N GLY A 13 -16.03 1.98 3.90
CA GLY A 13 -14.65 1.51 3.70
C GLY A 13 -14.39 1.08 2.25
N LYS A 14 -15.29 0.29 1.66
CA LYS A 14 -15.22 -0.12 0.24
C LYS A 14 -15.21 1.09 -0.68
N LYS A 15 -16.15 2.04 -0.52
CA LYS A 15 -16.18 3.28 -1.31
C LYS A 15 -14.88 4.10 -1.20
N SER A 16 -14.27 4.11 -0.01
CA SER A 16 -12.99 4.80 0.20
C SER A 16 -11.83 4.07 -0.48
N ALA A 17 -11.83 2.73 -0.45
CA ALA A 17 -10.87 1.90 -1.18
C ALA A 17 -11.02 2.10 -2.70
N ASP A 18 -12.24 2.09 -3.23
CA ASP A 18 -12.50 2.33 -4.65
C ASP A 18 -11.99 3.70 -5.09
N LYS A 19 -12.21 4.74 -4.29
CA LYS A 19 -11.68 6.09 -4.55
C LYS A 19 -10.15 6.11 -4.55
N LEU A 20 -9.53 5.40 -3.59
CA LEU A 20 -8.08 5.25 -3.54
C LEU A 20 -7.55 4.57 -4.80
N PHE A 21 -8.16 3.46 -5.22
CA PHE A 21 -7.75 2.71 -6.41
C PHE A 21 -7.91 3.52 -7.69
N ALA A 22 -9.05 4.20 -7.86
CA ALA A 22 -9.29 5.05 -9.02
C ALA A 22 -8.25 6.18 -9.11
N THR A 23 -7.96 6.84 -7.98
CA THR A 23 -6.99 7.95 -7.95
C THR A 23 -5.57 7.45 -8.21
N ALA A 24 -5.15 6.37 -7.55
CA ALA A 24 -3.83 5.77 -7.73
C ALA A 24 -3.63 5.24 -9.16
N GLY A 25 -4.66 4.61 -9.73
CA GLY A 25 -4.64 4.12 -11.10
C GLY A 25 -4.46 5.24 -12.13
N VAL A 26 -5.11 6.40 -11.94
CA VAL A 26 -4.89 7.57 -12.81
C VAL A 26 -3.47 8.10 -12.67
N LEU A 27 -2.96 8.25 -11.44
CA LEU A 27 -1.61 8.77 -11.20
C LEU A 27 -0.51 7.84 -11.74
N LEU A 28 -0.75 6.53 -11.78
CA LEU A 28 0.19 5.53 -12.29
C LEU A 28 -0.09 5.11 -13.75
N SER A 29 -1.05 5.76 -14.42
CA SER A 29 -1.44 5.41 -15.79
C SER A 29 -0.34 5.57 -16.83
N HIS A 30 0.71 6.35 -16.51
CA HIS A 30 1.92 6.50 -17.34
C HIS A 30 2.81 5.24 -17.35
N GLY A 31 2.55 4.26 -16.49
CA GLY A 31 3.25 2.97 -16.46
C GLY A 31 4.64 2.99 -15.80
N GLY A 32 5.05 4.13 -15.24
CA GLY A 32 6.29 4.28 -14.49
C GLY A 32 6.22 3.67 -13.09
N GLN A 33 7.39 3.52 -12.47
CA GLN A 33 7.52 2.88 -11.15
C GLN A 33 7.19 3.81 -9.97
N ASN A 34 7.30 5.13 -10.16
CA ASN A 34 6.99 6.15 -9.16
C ASN A 34 5.92 7.11 -9.71
N LEU A 35 5.20 7.78 -8.81
CA LEU A 35 4.08 8.67 -9.15
C LEU A 35 4.46 9.79 -10.12
N PHE A 36 5.64 10.39 -9.95
CA PHE A 36 6.05 11.60 -10.65
C PHE A 36 7.41 11.45 -11.35
N GLY A 37 7.69 10.26 -11.87
CA GLY A 37 8.96 9.91 -12.51
C GLY A 37 10.02 9.50 -11.49
N GLU A 38 10.66 10.48 -10.86
CA GLU A 38 11.57 10.22 -9.74
C GLU A 38 10.80 9.89 -8.46
N TRP A 39 11.45 9.14 -7.56
CA TRP A 39 10.84 8.82 -6.27
C TRP A 39 10.60 10.09 -5.45
N SER A 40 9.45 10.13 -4.79
CA SER A 40 9.02 11.17 -3.87
C SER A 40 8.50 10.54 -2.57
N ILE A 41 8.36 11.34 -1.52
CA ILE A 41 7.78 10.85 -0.25
C ILE A 41 6.34 10.36 -0.44
N ALA A 42 5.60 10.95 -1.39
CA ALA A 42 4.23 10.55 -1.72
C ALA A 42 4.14 9.09 -2.18
N ASP A 43 5.20 8.54 -2.77
CA ASP A 43 5.24 7.13 -3.16
C ASP A 43 5.16 6.21 -1.93
N THR A 44 5.83 6.59 -0.84
CA THR A 44 5.79 5.84 0.42
C THR A 44 4.43 5.95 1.08
N ASP A 45 3.86 7.15 1.12
CA ASP A 45 2.55 7.38 1.73
C ASP A 45 1.46 6.60 1.00
N LEU A 46 1.48 6.61 -0.34
CA LEU A 46 0.54 5.83 -1.14
C LEU A 46 0.76 4.33 -0.97
N ALA A 47 2.01 3.85 -0.99
CA ALA A 47 2.31 2.44 -0.78
C ALA A 47 1.86 1.95 0.61
N LEU A 48 2.03 2.78 1.64
CA LEU A 48 1.51 2.50 2.98
C LEU A 48 -0.02 2.40 2.97
N MET A 49 -0.72 3.33 2.32
CA MET A 49 -2.18 3.30 2.22
C MET A 49 -2.68 2.03 1.51
N LEU A 50 -2.05 1.64 0.40
CA LEU A 50 -2.37 0.40 -0.32
C LEU A 50 -2.06 -0.84 0.52
N ASN A 51 -0.91 -0.87 1.20
CA ASN A 51 -0.50 -1.99 2.05
C ASN A 51 -1.43 -2.21 3.25
N ARG A 52 -2.19 -1.20 3.69
CA ARG A 52 -3.25 -1.42 4.71
C ARG A 52 -4.30 -2.41 4.26
N LEU A 53 -4.58 -2.46 2.95
CA LEU A 53 -5.54 -3.38 2.33
C LEU A 53 -4.85 -4.69 1.97
N VAL A 54 -3.70 -4.63 1.27
CA VAL A 54 -2.94 -5.81 0.85
C VAL A 54 -2.54 -6.70 2.02
N LEU A 55 -1.93 -6.12 3.06
CA LEU A 55 -1.48 -6.88 4.24
C LEU A 55 -2.65 -7.36 5.12
N ASN A 56 -3.83 -6.78 4.95
CA ASN A 56 -5.06 -7.24 5.60
C ASN A 56 -5.76 -8.37 4.82
N GLY A 57 -5.34 -8.62 3.58
CA GLY A 57 -5.92 -9.63 2.68
C GLY A 57 -7.18 -9.16 1.94
N ASP A 58 -7.38 -7.83 1.86
CA ASP A 58 -8.45 -7.25 1.05
C ASP A 58 -8.09 -7.32 -0.44
N GLU A 59 -9.11 -7.34 -1.31
CA GLU A 59 -8.91 -7.32 -2.75
C GLU A 59 -8.37 -5.96 -3.22
N VAL A 60 -7.24 -5.98 -3.91
CA VAL A 60 -6.57 -4.80 -4.46
C VAL A 60 -6.17 -5.09 -5.90
N PRO A 61 -6.35 -4.15 -6.86
CA PRO A 61 -5.91 -4.34 -8.23
C PRO A 61 -4.41 -4.71 -8.33
N ALA A 62 -4.09 -5.73 -9.14
CA ALA A 62 -2.73 -6.30 -9.20
C ALA A 62 -1.63 -5.25 -9.45
N ALA A 63 -1.84 -4.32 -10.37
CA ALA A 63 -0.88 -3.25 -10.66
C ALA A 63 -0.58 -2.37 -9.43
N LEU A 64 -1.57 -2.14 -8.56
CA LEU A 64 -1.39 -1.38 -7.32
C LEU A 64 -0.70 -2.21 -6.23
N VAL A 65 -0.91 -3.53 -6.22
CA VAL A 65 -0.17 -4.46 -5.35
C VAL A 65 1.31 -4.48 -5.75
N ASP A 66 1.61 -4.57 -7.03
CA ASP A 66 2.98 -4.58 -7.56
C ASP A 66 3.69 -3.27 -7.24
N TYR A 67 3.02 -2.14 -7.49
CA TYR A 67 3.52 -0.81 -7.12
C TYR A 67 3.79 -0.69 -5.62
N ALA A 68 2.83 -1.07 -4.77
CA ALA A 68 2.99 -0.98 -3.32
C ALA A 68 4.13 -1.88 -2.82
N THR A 69 4.26 -3.09 -3.37
CA THR A 69 5.33 -4.04 -3.05
C THR A 69 6.70 -3.47 -3.44
N PHE A 70 6.83 -2.91 -4.65
CA PHE A 70 8.05 -2.28 -5.12
C PHE A 70 8.47 -1.11 -4.22
N GLN A 71 7.55 -0.19 -3.94
CA GLN A 71 7.84 0.96 -3.07
C GLN A 71 8.19 0.53 -1.63
N TRP A 72 7.61 -0.56 -1.15
CA TRP A 72 7.89 -1.09 0.18
C TRP A 72 9.32 -1.62 0.33
N GLN A 73 9.96 -2.07 -0.75
CA GLN A 73 11.34 -2.57 -0.74
C GLN A 73 12.39 -1.46 -0.52
N ARG A 74 12.00 -0.19 -0.58
CA ARG A 74 12.90 0.93 -0.38
C ARG A 74 13.63 0.82 0.97
N ALA A 75 14.95 0.99 0.95
CA ALA A 75 15.80 0.82 2.14
C ALA A 75 15.36 1.66 3.35
N SER A 76 14.91 2.90 3.12
CA SER A 76 14.40 3.77 4.20
C SER A 76 13.13 3.22 4.85
N VAL A 77 12.22 2.65 4.05
CA VAL A 77 10.97 2.03 4.53
C VAL A 77 11.29 0.74 5.28
N GLN A 78 12.10 -0.15 4.70
CA GLN A 78 12.51 -1.39 5.35
C GLN A 78 13.23 -1.13 6.68
N ARG A 79 14.10 -0.10 6.75
CA ARG A 79 14.73 0.31 8.00
C ARG A 79 13.70 0.74 9.05
N TYR A 80 12.68 1.50 8.67
CA TYR A 80 11.60 1.90 9.57
C TYR A 80 10.79 0.70 10.07
N VAL A 81 10.42 -0.22 9.17
CA VAL A 81 9.73 -1.48 9.53
C VAL A 81 10.57 -2.28 10.53
N ALA A 82 11.87 -2.45 10.28
CA ALA A 82 12.78 -3.15 11.19
C ALA A 82 12.89 -2.48 12.57
N LEU A 83 12.87 -1.13 12.63
CA LEU A 83 12.86 -0.39 13.90
C LEU A 83 11.57 -0.66 14.69
N SER A 84 10.43 -0.76 14.02
CA SER A 84 9.14 -1.06 14.68
C SER A 84 9.09 -2.48 15.23
N ALA A 85 9.64 -3.46 14.49
CA ALA A 85 9.72 -4.85 14.94
C ALA A 85 10.57 -5.01 16.22
N LYS A 86 11.69 -4.28 16.30
CA LYS A 86 12.56 -4.26 17.49
C LYS A 86 11.90 -3.65 18.74
N ARG A 87 10.86 -2.82 18.57
CA ARG A 87 10.13 -2.21 19.70
C ARG A 87 8.97 -3.07 20.21
N ALA A 88 8.53 -4.03 19.40
CA ALA A 88 7.42 -4.93 19.75
C ALA A 88 7.89 -6.23 20.42
N GLY A 89 9.20 -6.47 20.49
CA GLY A 89 9.84 -7.52 21.30
C GLY A 89 10.37 -6.94 22.60
#